data_AF-A0A525C0P0-F1
#
_entry.id   AF-A0A525C0P0-F1
#
_cell.length_a   1.000
_cell.length_b   1.000
_cell.length_c   1.000
_cell.angle_alpha   90.00
_cell.angle_beta   90.00
_cell.angle_gamma   90.00
#
_symmetry.space_group_name_H-M   'P 1'
#
loop_
_entity.id
_entity.type
_entity.pdbx_description
1 polymer ?
#
loop_
_entity_poly.entity_id
_entity_poly.type
_entity_poly.pdbx_seq_one_letter_code
_entity_poly.pdbx_strand_id
1 'polypeptide(L)'
;MNYEYFEGYESIPFKPEASGKCHLPTAWWLAEISLLAYEHPGFVKWVLRHIKASHLRYFSWDTTQLITFILNEYCIVAFRGTEIKSPKSFHDIISDMNINMTDFYGMGRVHQGFKLAFDETLDPKNNLFSHIDSLLQSGLAKKVIFTGHSMGGSLAT
;
A
#
# COMPACT_ATOMS: atom_id res chain seq x y z
N MET A 1 -8.92 6.53 18.92
CA MET A 1 -8.89 7.86 18.26
C MET A 1 -10.02 7.86 17.24
N ASN A 2 -10.91 8.85 17.27
CA ASN A 2 -11.97 9.00 16.27
C ASN A 2 -11.40 9.74 15.05
N TYR A 3 -10.60 9.05 14.25
CA TYR A 3 -10.11 9.60 12.97
C TYR A 3 -11.16 9.36 11.89
N GLU A 4 -11.55 10.41 11.17
CA GLU A 4 -12.47 10.33 10.04
C GLU A 4 -11.67 10.25 8.74
N TYR A 5 -11.74 9.10 8.06
CA TYR A 5 -11.00 8.88 6.82
C TYR A 5 -11.64 9.62 5.65
N PHE A 6 -10.79 10.22 4.82
CA PHE A 6 -11.19 10.94 3.61
C PHE A 6 -12.19 12.09 3.89
N GLU A 7 -12.02 12.81 5.00
CA GLU A 7 -12.87 13.96 5.33
C GLU A 7 -12.90 14.98 4.16
N GLY A 8 -14.11 15.36 3.73
CA GLY A 8 -14.29 16.34 2.65
C GLY A 8 -13.92 15.87 1.23
N TYR A 9 -13.74 14.56 1.01
CA TYR A 9 -13.26 14.01 -0.27
C TYR A 9 -14.11 14.37 -1.50
N GLU A 10 -15.38 14.68 -1.32
CA GLU A 10 -16.28 15.10 -2.41
C GLU A 10 -15.80 16.40 -3.08
N SER A 11 -15.14 17.28 -2.30
CA SER A 11 -14.55 18.53 -2.80
C SER A 11 -13.15 18.35 -3.40
N ILE A 12 -12.50 17.21 -3.13
CA ILE A 12 -11.13 16.88 -3.56
C ILE A 12 -11.15 15.50 -4.22
N PRO A 13 -11.64 15.37 -5.47
CA PRO A 13 -11.80 14.07 -6.10
C PRO A 13 -10.46 13.39 -6.36
N PHE A 14 -10.41 12.06 -6.21
CA PHE A 14 -9.22 11.29 -6.56
C PHE A 14 -8.99 11.29 -8.08
N LYS A 15 -8.11 12.18 -8.54
CA LYS A 15 -7.69 12.32 -9.95
C LYS A 15 -6.17 12.41 -10.02
N PRO A 16 -5.47 11.27 -10.07
CA PRO A 16 -4.02 11.25 -10.23
C PRO A 16 -3.56 11.99 -11.49
N GLU A 17 -2.68 12.98 -11.32
CA GLU A 17 -2.02 13.68 -12.42
C GLU A 17 -0.62 13.13 -12.67
N ALA A 18 -0.29 12.88 -13.93
CA ALA A 18 1.05 12.48 -14.36
C ALA A 18 1.86 13.71 -14.80
N SER A 19 2.11 14.65 -13.88
CA SER A 19 2.82 15.91 -14.18
C SER A 19 4.30 15.91 -13.76
N GLY A 20 4.79 14.81 -13.19
CA GLY A 20 6.16 14.71 -12.64
C GLY A 20 6.40 15.59 -11.41
N LYS A 21 5.39 16.32 -10.95
CA LYS A 21 5.41 17.14 -9.74
C LYS A 21 4.49 16.54 -8.69
N CYS A 22 4.72 16.89 -7.42
CA CYS A 22 3.82 16.52 -6.34
C CYS A 22 2.45 17.19 -6.56
N HIS A 23 1.43 16.37 -6.81
CA HIS A 23 0.04 16.80 -6.85
C HIS A 23 -0.58 16.58 -5.47
N LEU A 24 -0.75 17.66 -4.70
CA LEU A 24 -1.18 17.60 -3.30
C LEU A 24 -2.48 16.81 -3.06
N PRO A 25 -3.55 16.96 -3.88
CA PRO A 25 -4.74 16.13 -3.75
C PRO A 25 -4.43 14.63 -3.82
N THR A 26 -3.63 14.20 -4.80
CA THR A 26 -3.24 12.80 -4.93
C THR A 26 -2.41 12.35 -3.73
N ALA A 27 -1.46 13.16 -3.29
CA ALA A 27 -0.62 12.84 -2.13
C ALA A 27 -1.46 12.65 -0.85
N TRP A 28 -2.45 13.51 -0.61
CA TRP A 28 -3.38 13.38 0.52
C TRP A 28 -4.17 12.06 0.45
N TRP A 29 -4.78 11.76 -0.70
CA TRP A 29 -5.49 10.49 -0.89
C TRP A 29 -4.60 9.28 -0.62
N LEU A 30 -3.37 9.29 -1.12
CA LEU A 30 -2.44 8.17 -0.95
C LEU A 30 -1.96 8.03 0.51
N ALA A 31 -1.84 9.15 1.24
CA ALA A 31 -1.56 9.13 2.67
C ALA A 31 -2.72 8.52 3.47
N GLU A 32 -3.95 8.94 3.19
CA GLU A 32 -5.17 8.36 3.80
C GLU A 32 -5.28 6.85 3.56
N ILE A 33 -5.05 6.43 2.31
CA ILE A 33 -5.07 5.02 1.92
C ILE A 33 -3.96 4.23 2.63
N SER A 34 -2.76 4.80 2.72
CA SER A 34 -1.63 4.18 3.42
C SER A 34 -1.94 3.96 4.90
N LEU A 35 -2.63 4.91 5.54
CA LEU A 35 -3.07 4.77 6.92
C LEU A 35 -4.19 3.71 7.03
N LEU A 36 -5.14 3.69 6.09
CA LEU A 36 -6.24 2.74 6.06
C LEU A 36 -5.77 1.28 5.98
N ALA A 37 -4.62 1.01 5.35
CA ALA A 37 -4.05 -0.32 5.25
C ALA A 37 -3.71 -0.98 6.62
N TYR A 38 -3.65 -0.19 7.70
CA TYR A 38 -3.43 -0.70 9.06
C TYR A 38 -4.72 -1.09 9.80
N GLU A 39 -5.88 -0.73 9.25
CA GLU A 39 -7.16 -0.92 9.92
C GLU A 39 -7.74 -2.33 9.79
N HIS A 40 -8.67 -2.66 10.68
CA HIS A 40 -9.36 -3.94 10.65
C HIS A 40 -10.16 -4.14 9.33
N PRO A 41 -10.17 -5.33 8.70
CA PRO A 41 -10.81 -5.55 7.40
C PRO A 41 -12.26 -5.10 7.29
N GLY A 42 -13.05 -5.28 8.35
CA GLY A 42 -14.45 -4.83 8.40
C GLY A 42 -14.58 -3.30 8.28
N PHE A 43 -13.68 -2.57 8.93
CA PHE A 43 -13.66 -1.11 8.88
C PHE A 43 -13.15 -0.60 7.54
N VAL A 44 -12.06 -1.19 7.01
CA VAL A 44 -11.56 -0.88 5.66
C VAL A 44 -12.65 -1.06 4.61
N LYS A 45 -13.39 -2.19 4.64
CA LYS A 45 -14.51 -2.42 3.72
C LYS A 45 -15.61 -1.36 3.87
N TRP A 46 -15.89 -0.91 5.09
CA TRP A 46 -16.89 0.13 5.35
C TRP A 46 -16.43 1.48 4.77
N VAL A 47 -15.19 1.92 5.04
CA VAL A 47 -14.61 3.16 4.51
C VAL A 47 -14.57 3.15 2.97
N LEU A 48 -14.07 2.06 2.37
CA LEU A 48 -13.95 1.96 0.92
C LEU A 48 -15.30 2.01 0.21
N ARG A 49 -16.38 1.52 0.82
CA ARG A 49 -17.74 1.67 0.28
C ARG A 49 -18.21 3.13 0.27
N HIS A 50 -17.82 3.94 1.27
CA HIS A 50 -18.19 5.36 1.33
C HIS A 50 -17.60 6.13 0.15
N ILE A 51 -16.31 5.90 -0.13
CA ILE A 51 -15.63 6.53 -1.28
C ILE A 51 -15.93 5.85 -2.63
N LYS A 52 -16.91 4.94 -2.68
CA LYS A 52 -17.33 4.20 -3.89
C LYS A 52 -16.21 3.37 -4.54
N ALA A 53 -15.24 2.90 -3.75
CA ALA A 53 -14.24 1.95 -4.21
C ALA A 53 -14.84 0.54 -4.34
N SER A 54 -14.20 -0.30 -5.16
CA SER A 54 -14.67 -1.65 -5.49
C SER A 54 -13.52 -2.65 -5.53
N HIS A 55 -13.82 -3.94 -5.71
CA HIS A 55 -12.82 -4.99 -5.93
C HIS A 55 -11.74 -5.09 -4.82
N LEU A 56 -12.13 -4.84 -3.57
CA LEU A 56 -11.26 -4.97 -2.42
C LEU A 56 -10.76 -6.41 -2.26
N ARG A 57 -9.45 -6.59 -2.16
CA ARG A 57 -8.80 -7.86 -1.82
C ARG A 57 -7.69 -7.63 -0.80
N TYR A 58 -7.54 -8.59 0.10
CA TYR A 58 -6.49 -8.60 1.12
C TYR A 58 -5.44 -9.64 0.75
N PHE A 59 -4.19 -9.29 1.02
CA PHE A 59 -3.07 -10.21 0.94
C PHE A 59 -2.28 -10.13 2.24
N SER A 60 -1.88 -11.28 2.74
CA SER A 60 -1.08 -11.41 3.95
C SER A 60 -0.05 -12.50 3.75
N TRP A 61 1.18 -12.18 4.11
CA TRP A 61 2.30 -13.09 4.20
C TRP A 61 2.85 -13.05 5.62
N ASP A 62 3.98 -13.71 5.85
CA ASP A 62 4.58 -13.80 7.18
C ASP A 62 5.12 -12.45 7.64
N THR A 63 5.65 -11.64 6.72
CA THR A 63 6.30 -10.36 7.07
C THR A 63 5.60 -9.11 6.51
N THR A 64 4.69 -9.28 5.55
CA THR A 64 4.00 -8.14 4.93
C THR A 64 2.52 -8.38 4.71
N GLN A 65 1.76 -7.29 4.65
CA GLN A 65 0.34 -7.29 4.36
C GLN A 65 0.04 -6.13 3.42
N LEU A 66 -0.95 -6.30 2.55
CA LEU A 66 -1.42 -5.22 1.71
C LEU A 66 -2.90 -5.40 1.36
N ILE A 67 -3.51 -4.31 0.94
CA ILE A 67 -4.84 -4.30 0.33
C ILE A 67 -4.74 -3.85 -1.13
N THR A 68 -5.57 -4.44 -1.98
CA THR A 68 -5.82 -3.92 -3.34
C THR A 68 -7.28 -3.54 -3.48
N PHE A 69 -7.58 -2.50 -4.25
CA PHE A 69 -8.94 -2.12 -4.60
C PHE A 69 -8.93 -1.22 -5.85
N ILE A 70 -10.11 -0.99 -6.44
CA ILE A 70 -10.29 -0.06 -7.55
C ILE A 70 -10.95 1.21 -7.06
N LEU A 71 -10.34 2.35 -7.39
CA LEU A 71 -10.88 3.69 -7.18
C LEU A 71 -10.67 4.51 -8.45
N ASN A 72 -11.77 5.02 -9.03
CA ASN A 72 -11.76 5.83 -10.26
C ASN A 72 -10.93 5.23 -11.43
N GLU A 73 -11.10 3.93 -11.69
CA GLU A 73 -10.35 3.17 -12.72
C GLU A 73 -8.85 3.00 -12.42
N TYR A 74 -8.39 3.25 -11.20
CA TYR A 74 -7.04 2.93 -10.74
C TYR A 74 -7.07 1.72 -9.81
N CYS A 75 -6.22 0.74 -10.07
CA CYS A 75 -5.92 -0.31 -9.11
C CYS A 75 -4.95 0.26 -8.07
N ILE A 76 -5.41 0.43 -6.85
CA ILE A 76 -4.59 0.88 -5.73
C ILE A 76 -4.03 -0.35 -5.04
N VAL A 77 -2.73 -0.33 -4.75
CA VAL A 77 -2.02 -1.36 -3.98
C VAL A 77 -1.39 -0.66 -2.78
N ALA A 78 -1.95 -0.88 -1.59
CA ALA A 78 -1.53 -0.22 -0.37
C ALA A 78 -0.84 -1.19 0.57
N PHE A 79 0.47 -1.03 0.73
CA PHE A 79 1.29 -1.84 1.63
C PHE A 79 1.16 -1.36 3.07
N ARG A 80 0.89 -2.31 3.96
CA ARG A 80 0.94 -2.11 5.40
C ARG A 80 2.38 -2.32 5.88
N GLY A 81 2.91 -1.35 6.62
CA GLY A 81 4.17 -1.54 7.36
C GLY A 81 3.95 -2.29 8.68
N THR A 82 5.03 -2.54 9.41
CA THR A 82 4.94 -3.15 10.74
C THR A 82 4.21 -2.21 11.71
N GLU A 83 3.23 -2.74 12.42
CA GLU A 83 2.43 -1.96 13.37
C GLU A 83 3.28 -1.51 14.56
N ILE A 84 3.47 -0.19 14.69
CA ILE A 84 4.19 0.40 15.83
C ILE A 84 3.26 0.39 17.04
N LYS A 85 3.30 -0.70 17.82
CA LYS A 85 2.43 -0.84 19.01
C LYS A 85 2.87 0.05 20.18
N SER A 86 4.07 0.62 20.13
CA SER A 86 4.59 1.58 21.11
C SER A 86 5.81 2.35 20.58
N PRO A 87 6.19 3.50 21.17
CA PRO A 87 7.44 4.20 20.84
C PRO A 87 8.69 3.32 21.01
N LYS A 88 8.63 2.37 21.96
CA LYS A 88 9.65 1.36 22.18
C LYS A 88 9.72 0.39 20.99
N SER A 89 8.58 -0.08 20.51
CA SER A 89 8.48 -0.90 19.29
C SER A 89 8.99 -0.17 18.05
N PHE A 90 8.88 1.16 17.97
CA PHE A 90 9.48 1.94 16.87
C PHE A 90 11.01 1.96 16.95
N HIS A 91 11.57 2.18 18.15
CA HIS A 91 13.00 2.08 18.39
C HIS A 91 13.51 0.66 18.13
N ASP A 92 12.78 -0.35 18.58
CA ASP A 92 13.10 -1.76 18.36
C ASP A 92 13.04 -2.11 16.86
N ILE A 93 12.09 -1.56 16.08
CA ILE A 93 12.08 -1.70 14.61
C ILE A 93 13.29 -1.02 13.99
N ILE A 94 13.66 0.18 14.44
CA ILE A 94 14.84 0.90 13.92
C ILE A 94 16.14 0.18 14.29
N SER A 95 16.20 -0.48 15.45
CA SER A 95 17.37 -1.23 15.90
C SER A 95 17.44 -2.64 15.31
N ASP A 96 16.30 -3.32 15.12
CA ASP A 96 16.17 -4.65 14.52
C ASP A 96 16.18 -4.59 12.98
N MET A 97 16.02 -3.40 12.39
CA MET A 97 16.55 -3.07 11.07
C MET A 97 18.08 -3.21 11.12
N ASN A 98 18.55 -4.46 11.16
CA ASN A 98 19.91 -4.81 10.83
C ASN A 98 20.17 -4.18 9.47
N ILE A 99 21.03 -3.15 9.43
CA ILE A 99 21.42 -2.33 8.26
C ILE A 99 22.21 -3.18 7.23
N ASN A 100 22.01 -4.49 7.23
CA ASN A 100 22.53 -5.42 6.26
C ASN A 100 21.87 -5.14 4.92
N MET A 101 22.62 -4.41 4.11
CA MET A 101 22.32 -4.17 2.72
C MET A 101 22.65 -5.42 1.92
N THR A 102 21.69 -5.96 1.17
CA THR A 102 21.87 -7.12 0.29
C THR A 102 21.69 -6.72 -1.16
N ASP A 103 22.25 -7.49 -2.09
CA ASP A 103 22.02 -7.30 -3.52
C ASP A 103 20.52 -7.46 -3.86
N PHE A 104 20.02 -6.57 -4.71
CA PHE A 104 18.66 -6.59 -5.22
C PHE A 104 18.67 -6.91 -6.71
N TYR A 105 18.78 -8.20 -7.03
CA TYR A 105 18.70 -8.70 -8.41
C TYR A 105 19.71 -8.06 -9.36
N GLY A 106 20.90 -7.70 -8.86
CA GLY A 106 21.94 -6.99 -9.61
C GLY A 106 21.66 -5.50 -9.89
N MET A 107 20.56 -4.94 -9.35
CA MET A 107 20.12 -3.55 -9.60
C MET A 107 20.58 -2.57 -8.53
N GLY A 108 21.44 -3.01 -7.61
CA GLY A 108 21.92 -2.24 -6.47
C GLY A 108 21.74 -3.01 -5.16
N ARG A 109 21.82 -2.29 -4.04
CA ARG A 109 21.67 -2.89 -2.71
C ARG A 109 20.48 -2.28 -1.99
N VAL A 110 19.70 -3.12 -1.32
CA VAL A 110 18.54 -2.73 -0.49
C VAL A 110 18.65 -3.34 0.90
N HIS A 111 17.89 -2.82 1.85
CA HIS A 111 17.81 -3.43 3.18
C HIS A 111 17.26 -4.85 3.10
N GLN A 112 17.96 -5.82 3.71
CA GLN A 112 17.61 -7.24 3.64
C GLN A 112 16.15 -7.53 4.04
N GLY A 113 15.65 -6.88 5.08
CA GLY A 113 14.26 -7.04 5.52
C GLY A 113 13.23 -6.59 4.47
N PHE A 114 13.52 -5.50 3.74
CA PHE A 114 12.61 -5.04 2.67
C PHE A 114 12.63 -5.99 1.48
N LYS A 115 13.81 -6.52 1.14
CA LYS A 115 13.92 -7.55 0.09
C LYS A 115 13.11 -8.79 0.46
N LEU A 116 13.25 -9.31 1.69
CA LEU A 116 12.51 -10.48 2.14
C LEU A 116 10.99 -10.26 2.05
N ALA A 117 10.50 -9.14 2.57
CA ALA A 117 9.09 -8.80 2.50
C ALA A 117 8.59 -8.58 1.06
N PHE A 118 9.41 -7.98 0.19
CA PHE A 118 9.08 -7.85 -1.24
C PHE A 118 9.04 -9.21 -1.95
N ASP A 119 10.01 -10.08 -1.69
CA ASP A 119 10.10 -11.41 -2.31
C ASP A 119 8.89 -12.28 -1.95
N GLU A 120 8.33 -12.15 -0.73
CA GLU A 120 7.07 -12.80 -0.36
C GLU A 120 5.92 -12.40 -1.31
N THR A 121 5.87 -11.13 -1.73
CA THR A 121 4.82 -10.65 -2.66
C THR A 121 4.96 -11.25 -4.06
N LEU A 122 6.16 -11.69 -4.43
CA LEU A 122 6.43 -12.39 -5.68
C LEU A 122 6.01 -13.88 -5.61
N ASP A 123 5.68 -14.42 -4.43
CA ASP A 123 5.28 -15.81 -4.28
C ASP A 123 4.03 -16.11 -5.13
N PRO A 124 4.12 -17.01 -6.14
CA PRO A 124 3.01 -17.35 -7.01
C PRO A 124 1.80 -17.91 -6.26
N LYS A 125 1.95 -18.44 -5.04
CA LYS A 125 0.83 -18.96 -4.25
C LYS A 125 -0.24 -17.91 -3.94
N ASN A 126 0.16 -16.66 -3.74
CA ASN A 126 -0.75 -15.60 -3.35
C ASN A 126 -1.32 -14.80 -4.54
N ASN A 127 -0.76 -14.99 -5.74
CA ASN A 127 -1.30 -14.49 -7.02
C ASN A 127 -1.54 -12.96 -7.05
N LEU A 128 -0.73 -12.16 -6.35
CA LEU A 128 -0.86 -10.69 -6.32
C LEU A 128 -0.77 -10.10 -7.72
N PHE A 129 0.32 -10.38 -8.43
CA PHE A 129 0.56 -9.83 -9.77
C PHE A 129 -0.46 -10.36 -10.77
N SER A 130 -0.79 -11.65 -10.73
CA SER A 130 -1.86 -12.20 -11.58
C SER A 130 -3.23 -11.55 -11.30
N HIS A 131 -3.52 -11.20 -10.06
CA HIS A 131 -4.72 -10.44 -9.71
C HIS A 131 -4.68 -9.04 -10.32
N ILE A 132 -3.59 -8.30 -10.15
CA ILE A 132 -3.42 -6.96 -10.74
C ILE A 132 -3.54 -7.02 -12.26
N ASP A 133 -2.86 -7.98 -12.91
CA ASP A 133 -2.93 -8.20 -14.35
C ASP A 133 -4.36 -8.47 -14.81
N SER A 134 -5.13 -9.29 -14.07
CA SER A 134 -6.53 -9.56 -14.41
C SER A 134 -7.42 -8.30 -14.37
N LEU A 135 -7.15 -7.38 -13.43
CA LEU A 135 -7.88 -6.11 -13.33
C LEU A 135 -7.53 -5.16 -14.49
N LEU A 136 -6.27 -5.17 -14.92
CA LEU A 136 -5.82 -4.37 -16.07
C LEU A 136 -6.37 -4.94 -17.39
N GLN A 137 -6.28 -6.26 -17.59
CA GLN A 137 -6.72 -6.92 -18.82
C GLN A 137 -8.23 -6.87 -19.01
N SER A 138 -9.00 -6.93 -17.91
CA SER A 138 -10.46 -6.77 -17.96
C SER A 138 -10.92 -5.34 -18.23
N GLY A 139 -10.01 -4.36 -18.19
CA GLY A 139 -10.33 -2.94 -18.34
C GLY A 139 -10.99 -2.32 -17.10
N LEU A 140 -11.10 -3.05 -15.99
CA LEU A 140 -11.61 -2.54 -14.72
C LEU A 140 -10.68 -1.49 -14.10
N ALA A 141 -9.38 -1.62 -14.35
CA ALA A 141 -8.38 -0.63 -14.02
C ALA A 141 -7.56 -0.26 -15.27
N LYS A 142 -7.24 1.03 -15.42
CA LYS A 142 -6.38 1.57 -16.49
C LYS A 142 -4.93 1.64 -16.07
N LYS A 143 -4.66 1.83 -14.78
CA LYS A 143 -3.33 2.02 -14.20
C LYS A 143 -3.29 1.46 -12.78
N VAL A 144 -2.07 1.15 -12.32
CA VAL A 144 -1.78 0.73 -10.95
C VAL A 144 -1.10 1.87 -10.22
N ILE A 145 -1.48 2.10 -8.96
CA ILE A 145 -0.81 3.05 -8.06
C ILE A 145 -0.45 2.32 -6.78
N PHE A 146 0.84 2.36 -6.44
CA PHE A 146 1.37 1.81 -5.21
C PHE A 146 1.46 2.90 -4.14
N THR A 147 1.15 2.54 -2.90
CA THR A 147 1.28 3.43 -1.76
C THR A 147 1.57 2.64 -0.48
N GLY A 148 2.05 3.32 0.53
CA GLY A 148 2.35 2.73 1.83
C GLY A 148 3.02 3.74 2.75
N HIS A 149 2.86 3.53 4.05
CA HIS A 149 3.49 4.35 5.09
C HIS A 149 4.57 3.57 5.83
N SER A 150 5.63 4.26 6.24
CA SER A 150 6.80 3.67 6.93
C SER A 150 7.40 2.52 6.11
N MET A 151 7.57 1.32 6.67
CA MET A 151 8.03 0.14 5.93
C MET A 151 7.18 -0.17 4.68
N GLY A 152 5.87 0.08 4.73
CA GLY A 152 5.00 -0.09 3.56
C GLY A 152 5.39 0.86 2.42
N GLY A 153 5.91 2.05 2.73
CA GLY A 153 6.42 2.98 1.73
C GLY A 153 7.68 2.46 1.04
N SER A 154 8.55 1.76 1.79
CA SER A 154 9.73 1.09 1.21
C SER A 154 9.36 -0.04 0.26
N LEU A 155 8.29 -0.79 0.53
CA LEU A 155 7.79 -1.84 -0.37
C LEU A 155 7.03 -1.29 -1.59
N ALA A 156 6.48 -0.08 -1.48
CA ALA A 156 5.78 0.58 -2.56
C ALA A 156 6.70 1.20 -3.63
N THR A 157 8.02 1.26 -3.39
CA THR A 157 9.05 1.88 -4.25
C THR A 157 9.78 0.83 -5.06
#